data_AF-A0A1F5S8Q3-F1
#
_entry.id   AF-A0A1F5S8Q3-F1
#
_cell.length_a   1.000
_cell.length_b   1.000
_cell.length_c   1.000
_cell.angle_alpha   90.00
_cell.angle_beta   90.00
_cell.angle_gamma   90.00
#
_symmetry.space_group_name_H-M   'P 1'
#
loop_
_entity.id
_entity.type
_entity.pdbx_description
1 polymer ?
#
loop_
_entity_poly.entity_id
_entity_poly.type
_entity_poly.pdbx_seq_one_letter_code
_entity_poly.pdbx_strand_id
1 'polypeptide(L)'
;MAKIIALGENADTFKAETAALLHDWGRATEASDPQKRNHAVLSAEAAKPLFRDFYEHKLIGAQQYGDIMRAIKRHDKRQETSRETLTIVRDADRLSRFGAVGMYQNMLGNFDEMPDALFYIEGHTVLKDNDAPALRGKDVQCQIDDFNAVRDYVKILKTESGKKIAQILEPSWHAFLELVSRHLEINDNSFWLAYLKSRAEIVQMKMTAYQQNPDNQMETFDDQLAMLRQIEDVSIFSEDEFKKYQQEYKK
;
A
#
# COMPACT_ATOMS: atom_id res chain seq x y z
N MET A 1 -3.38 -8.47 -14.36
CA MET A 1 -4.05 -7.19 -14.67
C MET A 1 -3.57 -6.58 -15.99
N ALA A 2 -2.26 -6.36 -16.18
CA ALA A 2 -1.70 -5.66 -17.36
C ALA A 2 -2.15 -6.22 -18.73
N LYS A 3 -2.19 -7.54 -18.90
CA LYS A 3 -2.71 -8.19 -20.12
C LYS A 3 -4.11 -7.72 -20.49
N ILE A 4 -5.02 -7.71 -19.51
CA ILE A 4 -6.44 -7.39 -19.71
C ILE A 4 -6.58 -5.93 -20.13
N ILE A 5 -5.84 -5.03 -19.47
CA ILE A 5 -5.79 -3.61 -19.84
C ILE A 5 -5.25 -3.47 -21.27
N ALA A 6 -4.13 -4.12 -21.60
CA ALA A 6 -3.55 -4.05 -22.94
C ALA A 6 -4.52 -4.53 -24.03
N LEU A 7 -5.26 -5.62 -23.80
CA LEU A 7 -6.29 -6.09 -24.72
C LEU A 7 -7.40 -5.05 -24.92
N GLY A 8 -7.86 -4.42 -23.83
CA GLY A 8 -8.91 -3.41 -23.90
C GLY A 8 -8.46 -2.08 -24.55
N GLU A 9 -7.18 -1.74 -24.46
CA GLU A 9 -6.57 -0.60 -25.16
C GLU A 9 -6.11 -0.92 -26.59
N ASN A 10 -6.31 -2.16 -27.07
CA ASN A 10 -5.77 -2.65 -28.35
C ASN A 10 -4.24 -2.44 -28.48
N ALA A 11 -3.54 -2.63 -27.37
CA ALA A 11 -2.10 -2.47 -27.25
C ALA A 11 -1.36 -3.82 -27.32
N ASP A 12 -0.05 -3.76 -27.48
CA ASP A 12 0.81 -4.96 -27.48
C ASP A 12 0.83 -5.61 -26.09
N THR A 13 0.14 -6.76 -25.99
CA THR A 13 0.01 -7.53 -24.75
C THR A 13 1.33 -8.11 -24.28
N PHE A 14 2.22 -8.51 -25.20
CA PHE A 14 3.53 -9.06 -24.86
C PHE A 14 4.38 -8.02 -24.12
N LYS A 15 4.43 -6.77 -24.61
CA LYS A 15 5.14 -5.69 -23.92
C LYS A 15 4.59 -5.44 -22.52
N ALA A 16 3.26 -5.36 -22.39
CA ALA A 16 2.60 -5.07 -21.12
C ALA A 16 2.77 -6.20 -20.08
N GLU A 17 2.56 -7.46 -20.50
CA GLU A 17 2.71 -8.63 -19.63
C GLU A 17 4.15 -8.78 -19.14
N THR A 18 5.12 -8.70 -20.05
CA THR A 18 6.52 -8.93 -19.67
C THR A 18 7.06 -7.82 -18.77
N ALA A 19 6.70 -6.57 -19.05
CA ALA A 19 7.06 -5.46 -18.17
C ALA A 19 6.41 -5.59 -16.79
N ALA A 20 5.12 -5.98 -16.72
CA ALA A 20 4.43 -6.18 -15.45
C ALA A 20 4.99 -7.36 -14.63
N LEU A 21 5.45 -8.44 -15.26
CA LEU A 21 6.05 -9.57 -14.54
C LEU A 21 7.36 -9.19 -13.83
N LEU A 22 8.10 -8.23 -14.37
CA LEU A 22 9.45 -7.92 -13.92
C LEU A 22 9.59 -6.54 -13.26
N HIS A 23 8.51 -5.76 -13.18
CA HIS A 23 8.55 -4.39 -12.67
C HIS A 23 9.06 -4.29 -11.22
N ASP A 24 8.79 -5.31 -10.40
CA ASP A 24 9.11 -5.38 -8.97
C ASP A 24 10.30 -6.30 -8.63
N TRP A 25 11.03 -6.84 -9.63
CA TRP A 25 12.15 -7.76 -9.41
C TRP A 25 13.22 -7.20 -8.45
N GLY A 26 13.46 -5.89 -8.51
CA GLY A 26 14.43 -5.20 -7.67
C GLY A 26 14.03 -5.02 -6.20
N ARG A 27 12.79 -5.35 -5.79
CA ARG A 27 12.35 -5.15 -4.39
C ARG A 27 13.21 -5.91 -3.39
N ALA A 28 13.63 -7.13 -3.72
CA ALA A 28 14.43 -7.97 -2.82
C ALA A 28 15.81 -7.39 -2.49
N THR A 29 16.34 -6.50 -3.34
CA THR A 29 17.65 -5.87 -3.16
C THR A 29 17.57 -4.40 -2.77
N GLU A 30 16.37 -3.82 -2.71
CA GLU A 30 16.17 -2.39 -2.42
C GLU A 30 16.66 -2.01 -1.03
N ALA A 31 16.33 -2.80 0.00
CA ALA A 31 16.70 -2.51 1.38
C ALA A 31 18.22 -2.58 1.64
N SER A 32 18.95 -3.40 0.88
CA SER A 32 20.40 -3.60 1.03
C SER A 32 21.23 -2.82 0.01
N ASP A 33 20.59 -2.02 -0.87
CA ASP A 33 21.29 -1.28 -1.91
C ASP A 33 22.10 -0.11 -1.32
N PRO A 34 23.45 -0.10 -1.45
CA PRO A 34 24.29 0.94 -0.86
C PRO A 34 24.07 2.32 -1.49
N GLN A 35 23.50 2.37 -2.69
CA GLN A 35 23.20 3.64 -3.39
C GLN A 35 21.78 4.15 -3.11
N LYS A 36 21.00 3.44 -2.27
CA LYS A 36 19.60 3.76 -1.95
C LYS A 36 18.75 3.97 -3.20
N ARG A 37 19.00 3.18 -4.25
CA ARG A 37 18.23 3.21 -5.49
C ARG A 37 16.88 2.55 -5.24
N ASN A 38 15.84 3.09 -5.87
CA ASN A 38 14.51 2.50 -5.76
C ASN A 38 14.37 1.19 -6.55
N HIS A 39 13.40 0.37 -6.18
CA HIS A 39 13.14 -0.93 -6.81
C HIS A 39 12.93 -0.80 -8.32
N ALA A 40 12.29 0.26 -8.83
CA ALA A 40 12.09 0.41 -10.27
C ALA A 40 13.42 0.46 -11.06
N VAL A 41 14.43 1.19 -10.55
CA VAL A 41 15.77 1.21 -11.17
C VAL A 41 16.46 -0.14 -11.03
N LEU A 42 16.37 -0.78 -9.86
CA LEU A 42 16.99 -2.08 -9.60
C LEU A 42 16.36 -3.20 -10.44
N SER A 43 15.04 -3.22 -10.59
CA SER A 43 14.29 -4.13 -11.46
C SER A 43 14.74 -4.02 -12.91
N ALA A 44 14.94 -2.79 -13.40
CA ALA A 44 15.44 -2.58 -14.75
C ALA A 44 16.89 -3.02 -14.91
N GLU A 45 17.72 -2.88 -13.88
CA GLU A 45 19.09 -3.40 -13.91
C GLU A 45 19.10 -4.93 -13.94
N ALA A 46 18.30 -5.58 -13.09
CA ALA A 46 18.17 -7.03 -13.00
C ALA A 46 17.61 -7.63 -14.31
N ALA A 47 16.62 -6.99 -14.93
CA ALA A 47 16.00 -7.48 -16.16
C ALA A 47 16.85 -7.22 -17.42
N LYS A 48 17.80 -6.28 -17.38
CA LYS A 48 18.56 -5.84 -18.56
C LYS A 48 19.33 -6.98 -19.27
N PRO A 49 20.06 -7.88 -18.58
CA PRO A 49 20.75 -8.97 -19.26
C PRO A 49 19.82 -9.88 -20.05
N LEU A 50 18.67 -10.24 -19.47
CA LEU A 50 17.64 -11.07 -20.12
C LEU A 50 17.11 -10.43 -21.40
N PHE A 51 16.72 -9.15 -21.34
CA PHE A 51 16.17 -8.48 -22.52
C PHE A 51 17.23 -8.14 -23.56
N ARG A 52 18.48 -7.93 -23.15
CA ARG A 52 19.60 -7.82 -24.09
C ARG A 52 19.76 -9.11 -24.87
N ASP A 53 19.73 -10.26 -24.18
CA ASP A 53 19.79 -11.58 -24.81
C ASP A 53 18.63 -11.79 -25.80
N PHE A 54 17.40 -11.47 -25.40
CA PHE A 54 16.24 -11.53 -26.30
C PHE A 54 16.39 -10.64 -27.55
N TYR A 55 16.98 -9.45 -27.40
CA TYR A 55 17.23 -8.55 -28.51
C TYR A 55 18.34 -9.08 -29.44
N GLU A 56 19.46 -9.55 -28.88
CA GLU A 56 20.59 -10.11 -29.63
C GLU A 56 20.20 -11.37 -30.42
N HIS A 57 19.33 -12.21 -29.83
CA HIS A 57 18.74 -13.37 -30.48
C HIS A 57 17.53 -13.06 -31.38
N LYS A 58 17.21 -11.77 -31.60
CA LYS A 58 16.12 -11.28 -32.47
C LYS A 58 14.72 -11.80 -32.07
N LEU A 59 14.53 -12.14 -30.80
CA LEU A 59 13.22 -12.50 -30.25
C LEU A 59 12.33 -11.27 -30.06
N ILE A 60 12.92 -10.09 -29.87
CA ILE A 60 12.24 -8.80 -29.77
C ILE A 60 12.94 -7.72 -30.60
N GLY A 61 12.19 -6.74 -31.08
CA GLY A 61 12.73 -5.57 -31.77
C GLY A 61 13.25 -4.48 -30.82
N ALA A 62 14.02 -3.52 -31.35
CA ALA A 62 14.57 -2.41 -30.57
C ALA A 62 13.49 -1.56 -29.88
N GLN A 63 12.34 -1.36 -30.55
CA GLN A 63 11.20 -0.65 -29.96
C GLN A 63 10.60 -1.42 -28.78
N GLN A 64 10.40 -2.73 -28.89
CA GLN A 64 9.87 -3.55 -27.81
C GLN A 64 10.83 -3.58 -26.61
N TYR A 65 12.12 -3.77 -26.86
CA TYR A 65 13.16 -3.67 -25.83
C TYR A 65 13.07 -2.32 -25.09
N GLY A 66 13.04 -1.21 -25.84
CA GLY A 66 13.00 0.14 -25.27
C GLY A 66 11.73 0.42 -24.47
N ASP A 67 10.56 0.00 -24.96
CA ASP A 67 9.28 0.19 -24.29
C ASP A 67 9.18 -0.66 -23.01
N ILE A 68 9.58 -1.93 -23.04
CA ILE A 68 9.57 -2.83 -21.89
C ILE A 68 10.52 -2.33 -20.79
N MET A 69 11.79 -2.07 -21.14
CA MET A 69 12.79 -1.62 -20.16
C MET A 69 12.41 -0.27 -19.55
N ARG A 70 11.79 0.63 -20.33
CA ARG A 70 11.29 1.90 -19.80
C ARG A 70 10.11 1.70 -18.87
N ALA A 71 9.16 0.83 -19.22
CA ALA A 71 8.02 0.52 -18.36
C ALA A 71 8.51 -0.01 -17.00
N ILE A 72 9.43 -0.97 -16.99
CA ILE A 72 10.05 -1.49 -15.76
C ILE A 72 10.76 -0.37 -14.98
N LYS A 73 11.63 0.41 -15.62
CA LYS A 73 12.47 1.42 -14.95
C LYS A 73 11.69 2.60 -14.36
N ARG A 74 10.51 2.90 -14.88
CA ARG A 74 9.80 4.16 -14.63
C ARG A 74 8.40 3.97 -14.07
N HIS A 75 7.95 2.75 -13.79
CA HIS A 75 6.57 2.51 -13.33
C HIS A 75 6.22 3.31 -12.06
N ASP A 76 7.17 3.49 -11.13
CA ASP A 76 7.00 4.28 -9.91
C ASP A 76 6.94 5.82 -10.12
N LYS A 77 7.42 6.34 -11.26
CA LYS A 77 7.51 7.79 -11.53
C LYS A 77 6.16 8.38 -11.96
N ARG A 78 5.52 9.24 -11.17
CA ARG A 78 4.21 9.84 -11.54
C ARG A 78 4.18 10.66 -12.85
N GLN A 79 5.29 11.30 -13.24
CA GLN A 79 5.30 12.34 -14.29
C GLN A 79 5.49 11.84 -15.73
N GLU A 80 5.93 10.60 -15.96
CA GLU A 80 6.32 10.16 -17.31
C GLU A 80 5.19 9.37 -17.99
N THR A 81 4.33 10.01 -18.79
CA THR A 81 3.08 9.37 -19.28
C THR A 81 3.02 9.12 -20.79
N SER A 82 4.08 9.42 -21.55
CA SER A 82 3.99 9.45 -23.02
C SER A 82 4.10 8.08 -23.71
N ARG A 83 4.13 6.97 -22.97
CA ARG A 83 4.37 5.63 -23.52
C ARG A 83 3.29 4.67 -23.07
N GLU A 84 2.59 4.09 -24.05
CA GLU A 84 1.44 3.20 -23.85
C GLU A 84 1.75 2.04 -22.88
N THR A 85 2.83 1.27 -23.11
CA THR A 85 3.22 0.15 -22.23
C THR A 85 3.46 0.59 -20.78
N LEU A 86 4.13 1.73 -20.57
CA LEU A 86 4.38 2.27 -19.23
C LEU A 86 3.05 2.67 -18.56
N THR A 87 2.16 3.31 -19.29
CA THR A 87 0.83 3.70 -18.79
C THR A 87 0.02 2.48 -18.37
N ILE A 88 -0.01 1.43 -19.20
CA ILE A 88 -0.71 0.17 -18.91
C ILE A 88 -0.14 -0.50 -17.67
N VAL A 89 1.19 -0.61 -17.56
CA VAL A 89 1.85 -1.25 -16.42
C VAL A 89 1.55 -0.51 -15.13
N ARG A 90 1.54 0.82 -15.14
CA ARG A 90 1.20 1.61 -13.95
C ARG A 90 -0.25 1.45 -13.51
N ASP A 91 -1.19 1.46 -14.45
CA ASP A 91 -2.59 1.25 -14.10
C ASP A 91 -2.80 -0.17 -13.56
N ALA A 92 -2.13 -1.16 -14.15
CA ALA A 92 -2.15 -2.54 -13.69
C ALA A 92 -1.58 -2.71 -12.27
N ASP A 93 -0.44 -2.07 -12.00
CA ASP A 93 0.22 -2.07 -10.70
C ASP A 93 -0.67 -1.41 -9.63
N ARG A 94 -1.22 -0.22 -9.91
CA ARG A 94 -2.19 0.43 -9.00
C ARG A 94 -3.41 -0.42 -8.74
N LEU A 95 -4.00 -1.01 -9.77
CA LEU A 95 -5.18 -1.86 -9.66
C LEU A 95 -4.91 -3.17 -8.93
N SER A 96 -3.64 -3.61 -8.82
CA SER A 96 -3.28 -4.76 -8.00
C SER A 96 -3.58 -4.54 -6.52
N ARG A 97 -3.62 -3.27 -6.09
CA ARG A 97 -3.97 -2.86 -4.73
C ARG A 97 -5.48 -2.83 -4.46
N PHE A 98 -6.32 -3.11 -5.45
CA PHE A 98 -7.79 -3.15 -5.31
C PHE A 98 -8.32 -4.58 -5.26
N GLY A 99 -9.58 -4.73 -4.83
CA GLY A 99 -10.19 -6.04 -4.63
C GLY A 99 -9.73 -6.72 -3.34
N ALA A 100 -10.33 -7.86 -3.01
CA ALA A 100 -10.05 -8.58 -1.76
C ALA A 100 -8.56 -8.97 -1.60
N VAL A 101 -7.91 -9.38 -2.68
CA VAL A 101 -6.48 -9.74 -2.65
C VAL A 101 -5.60 -8.50 -2.48
N GLY A 102 -5.90 -7.42 -3.21
CA GLY A 102 -5.15 -6.16 -3.10
C GLY A 102 -5.25 -5.54 -1.71
N MET A 103 -6.42 -5.61 -1.08
CA MET A 103 -6.59 -5.20 0.33
C MET A 103 -5.70 -5.99 1.26
N TYR A 104 -5.72 -7.31 1.16
CA TYR A 104 -4.89 -8.17 1.99
C TYR A 104 -3.41 -7.82 1.85
N GLN A 105 -2.96 -7.58 0.62
CA GLN A 105 -1.58 -7.15 0.34
C GLN A 105 -1.27 -5.77 0.93
N ASN A 106 -2.18 -4.80 0.83
CA ASN A 106 -1.99 -3.49 1.47
C ASN A 106 -1.93 -3.62 2.99
N MET A 107 -2.84 -4.38 3.61
CA MET A 107 -2.80 -4.60 5.05
C MET A 107 -1.48 -5.22 5.49
N LEU A 108 -1.02 -6.28 4.82
CA LEU A 108 0.27 -6.91 5.12
C LEU A 108 1.45 -5.93 4.94
N GLY A 109 1.47 -5.22 3.82
CA GLY A 109 2.53 -4.25 3.51
C GLY A 109 2.57 -3.14 4.55
N ASN A 110 1.42 -2.53 4.86
CA ASN A 110 1.36 -1.41 5.79
C ASN A 110 1.67 -1.84 7.23
N PHE A 111 1.33 -3.05 7.64
CA PHE A 111 1.73 -3.57 8.96
C PHE A 111 3.22 -3.85 9.08
N ASP A 112 3.93 -4.02 7.96
CA ASP A 112 5.38 -4.21 7.91
C ASP A 112 6.12 -2.87 7.74
N GLU A 113 5.62 -1.99 6.86
CA GLU A 113 6.19 -0.67 6.58
C GLU A 113 5.92 0.35 7.69
N MET A 114 4.78 0.22 8.38
CA MET A 114 4.35 1.10 9.47
C MET A 114 3.94 0.26 10.69
N PRO A 115 4.88 -0.50 11.29
CA PRO A 115 4.56 -1.48 12.33
C PRO A 115 4.00 -0.86 13.60
N ASP A 116 4.26 0.43 13.81
CA ASP A 116 3.87 1.18 15.00
C ASP A 116 2.65 2.07 14.75
N ALA A 117 2.25 2.28 13.50
CA ALA A 117 1.12 3.16 13.22
C ALA A 117 -0.19 2.59 13.75
N LEU A 118 -0.97 3.45 14.42
CA LEU A 118 -2.31 3.12 14.86
C LEU A 118 -3.15 2.70 13.67
N PHE A 119 -4.05 1.73 13.89
CA PHE A 119 -4.99 1.36 12.84
C PHE A 119 -5.91 2.55 12.49
N TYR A 120 -6.38 3.26 13.52
CA TYR A 120 -7.33 4.37 13.42
C TYR A 120 -6.94 5.48 14.40
N ILE A 121 -7.19 6.73 13.99
CA ILE A 121 -7.10 7.94 14.84
C ILE A 121 -8.46 8.65 14.75
N GLU A 122 -8.97 9.16 15.87
CA GLU A 122 -10.23 9.90 15.89
C GLU A 122 -10.21 11.07 14.89
N GLY A 123 -11.27 11.22 14.09
CA GLY A 123 -11.34 12.19 12.99
C GLY A 123 -10.74 11.70 11.66
N HIS A 124 -9.90 10.67 11.66
CA HIS A 124 -9.38 10.03 10.45
C HIS A 124 -10.34 8.93 10.00
N THR A 125 -11.43 9.35 9.37
CA THR A 125 -12.44 8.42 8.85
C THR A 125 -12.05 7.87 7.49
N VAL A 126 -12.58 6.70 7.17
CA VAL A 126 -12.58 6.23 5.78
C VAL A 126 -13.43 7.19 4.98
N LEU A 127 -12.82 7.87 4.02
CA LEU A 127 -13.50 8.88 3.23
C LEU A 127 -14.38 8.22 2.18
N LYS A 128 -15.59 8.74 1.97
CA LYS A 128 -16.48 8.23 0.90
C LYS A 128 -16.04 8.83 -0.44
N ASP A 129 -16.22 8.03 -1.49
CA ASP A 129 -16.00 8.36 -2.90
C ASP A 129 -14.72 9.17 -3.20
N ASN A 130 -14.87 10.27 -3.95
CA ASN A 130 -13.78 11.10 -4.49
C ASN A 130 -13.19 12.10 -3.48
N ASP A 131 -13.69 12.13 -2.25
CA ASP A 131 -13.28 13.10 -1.24
C ASP A 131 -11.94 12.77 -0.58
N ALA A 132 -11.38 11.57 -0.85
CA ALA A 132 -10.07 11.17 -0.38
C ALA A 132 -8.97 12.15 -0.83
N PRO A 133 -8.19 12.76 0.08
CA PRO A 133 -7.10 13.65 -0.31
C PRO A 133 -5.98 12.86 -0.98
N ALA A 134 -5.24 13.54 -1.86
CA ALA A 134 -4.02 12.99 -2.44
C ALA A 134 -2.91 12.99 -1.36
N LEU A 135 -2.90 11.97 -0.50
CA LEU A 135 -1.94 11.83 0.58
C LEU A 135 -0.54 11.48 0.05
N ARG A 136 0.51 12.05 0.67
CA ARG A 136 1.91 11.76 0.34
C ARG A 136 2.69 11.34 1.57
N GLY A 137 3.09 10.07 1.64
CA GLY A 137 4.10 9.60 2.60
C GLY A 137 3.81 10.04 4.04
N LYS A 138 4.52 11.07 4.51
CA LYS A 138 4.42 11.66 5.87
C LYS A 138 3.02 12.16 6.29
N ASP A 139 2.08 12.26 5.36
CA ASP A 139 0.69 12.63 5.66
C ASP A 139 -0.13 11.45 6.21
N VAL A 140 0.39 10.22 6.12
CA VAL A 140 -0.25 9.02 6.66
C VAL A 140 0.08 8.90 8.14
N GLN A 141 -0.92 9.08 9.00
CA GLN A 141 -0.77 9.02 10.46
C GLN A 141 -1.32 7.71 11.04
N CYS A 142 -2.24 7.06 10.30
CA CYS A 142 -2.81 5.78 10.66
C CYS A 142 -3.02 4.88 9.44
N GLN A 143 -3.33 3.61 9.67
CA GLN A 143 -3.59 2.62 8.62
C GLN A 143 -4.78 3.04 7.72
N ILE A 144 -5.79 3.72 8.28
CA ILE A 144 -6.92 4.28 7.51
C ILE A 144 -6.45 5.34 6.50
N ASP A 145 -5.45 6.16 6.82
CA ASP A 145 -4.92 7.16 5.90
C ASP A 145 -4.28 6.52 4.67
N ASP A 146 -3.58 5.39 4.85
CA ASP A 146 -3.00 4.67 3.71
C ASP A 146 -4.09 4.05 2.82
N PHE A 147 -5.14 3.49 3.41
CA PHE A 147 -6.30 3.02 2.63
C PHE A 147 -6.95 4.17 1.85
N ASN A 148 -7.05 5.36 2.44
CA ASN A 148 -7.53 6.56 1.75
C ASN A 148 -6.57 6.97 0.61
N ALA A 149 -5.25 6.83 0.80
CA ALA A 149 -4.25 7.11 -0.23
C ALA A 149 -4.35 6.15 -1.43
N VAL A 150 -4.54 4.84 -1.17
CA VAL A 150 -4.75 3.82 -2.22
C VAL A 150 -5.98 4.13 -3.06
N ARG A 151 -7.06 4.64 -2.45
CA ARG A 151 -8.27 5.04 -3.20
C ARG A 151 -8.02 6.14 -4.22
N ASP A 152 -7.11 7.06 -3.94
CA ASP A 152 -6.74 8.13 -4.88
C ASP A 152 -6.13 7.58 -6.18
N TYR A 153 -5.64 6.33 -6.17
CA TYR A 153 -5.11 5.67 -7.37
C TYR A 153 -6.14 5.59 -8.50
N VAL A 154 -7.43 5.46 -8.19
CA VAL A 154 -8.50 5.45 -9.21
C VAL A 154 -8.51 6.76 -10.01
N LYS A 155 -8.26 7.90 -9.36
CA LYS A 155 -8.30 9.23 -10.00
C LYS A 155 -7.15 9.46 -10.96
N ILE A 156 -6.04 8.74 -10.77
CA ILE A 156 -4.83 8.88 -11.58
C ILE A 156 -4.67 7.77 -12.63
N LEU A 157 -5.61 6.82 -12.73
CA LEU A 157 -5.69 5.86 -13.83
C LEU A 157 -5.81 6.59 -15.16
N LYS A 158 -5.11 6.09 -16.17
CA LYS A 158 -4.98 6.75 -17.47
C LYS A 158 -5.67 5.99 -18.60
N THR A 159 -5.71 4.67 -18.53
CA THR A 159 -6.36 3.79 -19.50
C THR A 159 -7.85 3.72 -19.25
N GLU A 160 -8.65 3.63 -20.31
CA GLU A 160 -10.11 3.47 -20.19
C GLU A 160 -10.46 2.09 -19.62
N SER A 161 -9.71 1.07 -20.02
CA SER A 161 -9.83 -0.29 -19.50
C SER A 161 -9.49 -0.36 -18.02
N GLY A 162 -8.46 0.36 -17.56
CA GLY A 162 -8.12 0.46 -16.15
C GLY A 162 -9.24 1.08 -15.33
N LYS A 163 -9.85 2.17 -15.80
CA LYS A 163 -11.00 2.81 -15.14
C LYS A 163 -12.21 1.87 -15.04
N LYS A 164 -12.52 1.13 -16.11
CA LYS A 164 -13.61 0.13 -16.11
C LYS A 164 -13.36 -1.01 -15.12
N ILE A 165 -12.12 -1.50 -15.04
CA ILE A 165 -11.74 -2.51 -14.05
C ILE A 165 -11.86 -1.96 -12.63
N ALA A 166 -11.45 -0.71 -12.40
CA ALA A 166 -11.61 -0.05 -11.10
C ALA A 166 -13.07 -0.08 -10.64
N GLN A 167 -14.01 0.28 -11.52
CA GLN A 167 -15.46 0.25 -11.23
C GLN A 167 -15.98 -1.14 -10.85
N ILE A 168 -15.38 -2.21 -11.38
CA ILE A 168 -15.74 -3.60 -11.02
C ILE A 168 -15.19 -3.97 -9.64
N LEU A 169 -13.99 -3.47 -9.30
CA LEU A 169 -13.33 -3.78 -8.03
C LEU A 169 -13.83 -2.89 -6.88
N GLU A 170 -14.32 -1.69 -7.18
CA GLU A 170 -14.75 -0.68 -6.20
C GLU A 170 -15.78 -1.19 -5.17
N PRO A 171 -16.83 -1.95 -5.54
CA PRO A 171 -17.83 -2.42 -4.58
C PRO A 171 -17.23 -3.30 -3.48
N SER A 172 -16.22 -4.11 -3.81
CA SER A 172 -15.53 -4.92 -2.80
C SER A 172 -14.77 -4.04 -1.80
N TRP A 173 -14.21 -2.92 -2.28
CA TRP A 173 -13.52 -1.92 -1.46
C TRP A 173 -14.45 -1.19 -0.52
N HIS A 174 -15.60 -0.75 -1.00
CA HIS A 174 -16.63 -0.18 -0.15
C HIS A 174 -17.14 -1.17 0.89
N ALA A 175 -17.42 -2.42 0.50
CA ALA A 175 -17.92 -3.44 1.43
C ALA A 175 -16.92 -3.75 2.56
N PHE A 176 -15.62 -3.82 2.24
CA PHE A 176 -14.58 -4.02 3.25
C PHE A 176 -14.53 -2.86 4.24
N LEU A 177 -14.51 -1.63 3.73
CA LEU A 177 -14.42 -0.45 4.59
C LEU A 177 -15.68 -0.23 5.42
N GLU A 178 -16.85 -0.52 4.87
CA GLU A 178 -18.12 -0.52 5.61
C GLU A 178 -18.09 -1.57 6.73
N LEU A 179 -17.57 -2.77 6.44
CA LEU A 179 -17.39 -3.81 7.45
C LEU A 179 -16.43 -3.36 8.56
N VAL A 180 -15.30 -2.75 8.21
CA VAL A 180 -14.33 -2.20 9.17
C VAL A 180 -14.98 -1.10 10.02
N SER A 181 -15.68 -0.16 9.40
CA SER A 181 -16.39 0.94 10.10
C SER A 181 -17.44 0.38 11.08
N ARG A 182 -18.28 -0.55 10.62
CA ARG A 182 -19.29 -1.20 11.48
C ARG A 182 -18.63 -2.01 12.59
N HIS A 183 -17.51 -2.67 12.32
CA HIS A 183 -16.79 -3.41 13.35
C HIS A 183 -16.20 -2.49 14.41
N LEU A 184 -15.70 -1.31 14.02
CA LEU A 184 -15.27 -0.26 14.94
C LEU A 184 -16.44 0.22 15.82
N GLU A 185 -17.60 0.47 15.21
CA GLU A 185 -18.83 0.91 15.89
C GLU A 185 -19.40 -0.15 16.84
N ILE A 186 -19.46 -1.41 16.42
CA ILE A 186 -20.10 -2.50 17.18
C ILE A 186 -19.25 -2.97 18.36
N ASN A 187 -17.92 -3.02 18.18
CA ASN A 187 -17.04 -3.58 19.20
C ASN A 187 -16.57 -2.56 20.23
N ASP A 188 -17.05 -1.32 20.21
CA ASP A 188 -16.55 -0.24 21.07
C ASP A 188 -15.01 -0.16 21.03
N ASN A 189 -14.44 -0.35 19.84
CA ASN A 189 -13.00 -0.47 19.60
C ASN A 189 -12.26 -1.63 20.34
N SER A 190 -12.95 -2.53 21.06
CA SER A 190 -12.33 -3.57 21.91
C SER A 190 -11.39 -4.54 21.17
N PHE A 191 -11.75 -4.97 19.95
CA PHE A 191 -10.87 -5.80 19.12
C PHE A 191 -9.57 -5.06 18.77
N TRP A 192 -9.69 -3.80 18.37
CA TRP A 192 -8.54 -2.98 18.00
C TRP A 192 -7.72 -2.55 19.20
N LEU A 193 -8.35 -2.30 20.35
CA LEU A 193 -7.66 -2.13 21.63
C LEU A 193 -6.88 -3.39 22.01
N ALA A 194 -7.45 -4.57 21.83
CA ALA A 194 -6.74 -5.83 22.07
C ALA A 194 -5.57 -6.03 21.08
N TYR A 195 -5.76 -5.70 19.81
CA TYR A 195 -4.70 -5.71 18.79
C TYR A 195 -3.58 -4.71 19.13
N LEU A 196 -3.93 -3.46 19.46
CA LEU A 196 -2.99 -2.42 19.88
C LEU A 196 -2.25 -2.80 21.17
N LYS A 197 -2.93 -3.41 22.15
CA LYS A 197 -2.31 -3.97 23.36
C LYS A 197 -1.29 -5.06 23.00
N SER A 198 -1.65 -5.99 22.13
CA SER A 198 -0.73 -7.02 21.65
C SER A 198 0.50 -6.41 20.94
N ARG A 199 0.33 -5.32 20.18
CA ARG A 199 1.45 -4.60 19.56
C ARG A 199 2.29 -3.83 20.57
N ALA A 200 1.67 -3.19 21.56
CA ALA A 200 2.36 -2.52 22.67
C ALA A 200 3.19 -3.53 23.48
N GLU A 201 2.68 -4.74 23.70
CA GLU A 201 3.43 -5.83 24.32
C GLU A 201 4.66 -6.23 23.49
N ILE A 202 4.53 -6.32 22.15
CA ILE A 202 5.67 -6.58 21.25
C ILE A 202 6.71 -5.46 21.34
N VAL A 203 6.28 -4.19 21.36
CA VAL A 203 7.18 -3.05 21.55
C VAL A 203 7.88 -3.14 22.90
N GLN A 204 7.15 -3.40 23.98
CA GLN A 204 7.72 -3.52 25.32
C GLN A 204 8.68 -4.72 25.47
N MET A 205 8.40 -5.82 24.79
CA MET A 205 9.34 -6.95 24.66
C MET A 205 10.63 -6.51 23.96
N LYS A 206 10.52 -5.79 22.84
CA LYS A 206 11.68 -5.21 22.14
C LYS A 206 12.44 -4.21 23.02
N MET A 207 11.74 -3.40 23.83
CA MET A 207 12.37 -2.49 24.80
C MET A 207 13.17 -3.25 25.85
N THR A 208 12.59 -4.31 26.41
CA THR A 208 13.25 -5.14 27.43
C THR A 208 14.48 -5.82 26.84
N ALA A 209 14.40 -6.32 25.61
CA ALA A 209 15.53 -6.92 24.90
C ALA A 209 16.65 -5.90 24.61
N TYR A 210 16.30 -4.66 24.23
CA TYR A 210 17.28 -3.58 24.02
C TYR A 210 17.97 -3.17 25.32
N GLN A 211 17.22 -3.02 26.42
CA GLN A 211 17.80 -2.71 27.75
C GLN A 211 18.78 -3.79 28.22
N GLN A 212 18.54 -5.05 27.84
CA GLN A 212 19.44 -6.16 28.14
C GLN A 212 20.65 -6.24 27.21
N ASN A 213 20.57 -5.66 26.00
CA ASN A 213 21.67 -5.65 25.03
C ASN A 213 21.65 -4.35 24.17
N PRO A 214 22.23 -3.26 24.68
CA PRO A 214 22.17 -1.93 24.06
C PRO A 214 22.91 -1.80 22.73
N ASP A 215 23.80 -2.75 22.42
CA ASP A 215 24.56 -2.77 21.15
C ASP A 215 23.68 -3.18 19.96
N ASN A 216 22.45 -3.63 20.21
CA ASN A 216 21.48 -3.98 19.19
C ASN A 216 20.83 -2.69 18.63
N GLN A 217 21.44 -2.10 17.60
CA GLN A 217 20.94 -0.88 16.96
C GLN A 217 19.57 -1.12 16.31
N MET A 218 18.50 -0.60 16.92
CA MET A 218 17.23 -0.33 16.22
C MET A 218 17.11 1.18 15.94
N GLU A 219 16.55 1.53 14.78
CA GLU A 219 16.26 2.92 14.38
C GLU A 219 15.32 3.61 15.40
N THR A 220 15.34 4.96 15.39
CA THR A 220 15.12 5.87 16.53
C THR A 220 13.93 5.57 17.45
N PHE A 221 14.25 4.86 18.53
CA PHE A 221 13.41 4.46 19.66
C PHE A 221 12.63 5.59 20.36
N ASP A 222 13.12 6.82 20.28
CA ASP A 222 12.48 7.99 20.89
C ASP A 222 11.12 8.35 20.24
N ASP A 223 10.95 8.06 18.94
CA ASP A 223 9.72 8.33 18.21
C ASP A 223 8.59 7.36 18.61
N GLN A 224 8.95 6.08 18.84
CA GLN A 224 8.03 5.05 19.33
C GLN A 224 7.54 5.35 20.77
N LEU A 225 8.42 5.92 21.60
CA LEU A 225 8.12 6.30 22.98
C LEU A 225 7.17 7.51 23.06
N ALA A 226 7.34 8.47 22.16
CA ALA A 226 6.45 9.64 22.06
C ALA A 226 5.03 9.23 21.63
N MET A 227 4.92 8.26 20.73
CA MET A 227 3.65 7.73 20.23
C MET A 227 2.88 6.92 21.30
N LEU A 228 3.56 6.04 22.06
CA LEU A 228 2.93 5.27 23.13
C LEU A 228 2.36 6.16 24.24
N ARG A 229 3.03 7.27 24.56
CA ARG A 229 2.54 8.26 25.54
C ARG A 229 1.30 9.03 25.08
N GLN A 230 1.06 9.13 23.78
CA GLN A 230 -0.18 9.73 23.25
C GLN A 230 -1.39 8.79 23.36
N ILE A 231 -1.16 7.47 23.48
CA ILE A 231 -2.21 6.47 23.63
C ILE A 231 -2.72 6.41 25.09
N GLU A 232 -1.90 6.78 26.07
CA GLU A 232 -2.29 6.83 27.50
C GLU A 232 -3.33 7.93 27.80
N ASP A 233 -3.46 8.95 26.95
CA ASP A 233 -4.42 10.07 27.10
C ASP A 233 -5.74 9.88 26.29
N VAL A 234 -5.93 8.74 25.62
CA VAL A 234 -7.25 8.40 25.06
C VAL A 234 -8.14 7.95 26.22
N SER A 235 -9.05 8.82 26.64
CA SER A 235 -10.10 8.51 27.61
C SER A 235 -10.94 7.33 27.13
N ILE A 236 -10.54 6.13 27.53
CA ILE A 236 -11.35 4.91 27.48
C ILE A 236 -12.54 5.17 28.39
N PHE A 237 -13.77 5.07 27.87
CA PHE A 237 -14.97 5.15 28.71
C PHE A 237 -14.78 4.26 29.94
N SER A 238 -15.03 4.82 31.12
CA SER A 238 -15.17 3.98 32.30
C SER A 238 -16.27 2.96 32.07
N GLU A 239 -16.19 1.78 32.70
CA GLU A 239 -17.22 0.72 32.55
C GLU A 239 -18.64 1.25 32.85
N ASP A 240 -18.74 2.28 33.69
CA ASP A 240 -19.96 2.97 34.04
C ASP A 240 -20.46 3.93 32.94
N GLU A 241 -19.58 4.62 32.22
CA GLU A 241 -19.94 5.43 31.05
C GLU A 241 -20.39 4.56 29.88
N PHE A 242 -19.73 3.43 29.66
CA PHE A 242 -20.13 2.45 28.65
C PHE A 242 -21.53 1.88 28.91
N LYS A 243 -21.85 1.55 30.17
CA LYS A 243 -23.19 1.09 30.58
C LYS A 243 -24.26 2.17 30.38
N LYS A 244 -23.92 3.45 30.58
CA LYS A 244 -24.83 4.59 30.36
C LYS A 244 -25.15 4.77 28.88
N TYR A 245 -24.13 4.66 28.03
CA TYR A 245 -24.27 4.74 26.58
C TYR A 245 -25.13 3.59 26.01
N GLN A 246 -24.95 2.37 26.52
CA GLN A 246 -25.79 1.21 26.16
C GLN A 246 -27.27 1.37 26.53
N GLN A 247 -27.60 2.18 27.54
CA GLN A 247 -28.98 2.43 27.97
C GLN A 247 -29.67 3.52 27.13
N GLU A 248 -28.91 4.51 26.63
CA GLU A 248 -29.45 5.54 25.74
C GLU A 248 -29.77 4.99 24.35
N TYR A 249 -28.98 4.04 23.84
CA TYR A 249 -29.15 3.48 22.50
C TYR A 249 -30.19 2.33 22.39
N LYS A 250 -30.78 1.91 23.52
CA LYS A 250 -31.87 0.92 23.57
C LYS A 250 -33.27 1.56 23.58
N LYS A 251 -33.37 2.87 23.37
CA LYS A 251 -34.63 3.60 23.11
C LYS A 251 -34.77 3.93 21.63
#